data_AF-A0A1C0VMN9-F1
#
_entry.id   AF-A0A1C0VMN9-F1
#
_cell.length_a   1.000
_cell.length_b   1.000
_cell.length_c   1.000
_cell.angle_alpha   90.00
_cell.angle_beta   90.00
_cell.angle_gamma   90.00
#
_symmetry.space_group_name_H-M   'P 1'
#
loop_
_entity.id
_entity.type
_entity.pdbx_description
1 polymer ?
#
loop_
_entity_poly.entity_id
_entity_poly.type
_entity_poly.pdbx_seq_one_letter_code
_entity_poly.pdbx_strand_id
1 'polypeptide(L)'
;MSKKKILILTASPDNELRLRVDKEIKAIEQELEHSKNRNNFEVISKLAVTPGELIRVLQAEKPEIVHFSGHGKEEGLVFENEAGQSQLVSAEALVKLFEKFRNEVQCVLLNACYTEFQAQAIKEHIHYVIGIKNQIEDTAAIKFAVGFYAALIAGRTYQDAYDFGCIALDLEGIPDNLIVFWDNTQPNYLTVPRLPEHPPTAHHYLNIINALKSGRLVPFIGPGFNLFDGQLTNPRLSEIELADYLAQNLGITSPYEDLVGAPCPLCLVSADDLPADCPVKKALLQGTITACSLGNEQALALAKMNLQCLAQYIQLTFGIKDVYERLYELLRGKYSPSRFYLFWANLPGKMKEKQYPLPYQLIVTTNYDDMLERAFRVANQPFDLVFYVAEGEEARGRFKYKPFEQRACPIDQPNQLEVIGKAKDHPVILKLYGAVDLSESQQCNFVITEDHHINYLVYREIGQLLPKDILEILWESHNILFMGFSPSDLDLRVIVNRIWGERVVGQKSWMIHESKPGELDKTFWNKRQVELIYSRLEDYFTDLANGIDNLQPKRSLYEPWSKLYG
;
A
#
# COMPACT_ATOMS: atom_id res chain seq x y z
N MET A 1 -14.49 -41.86 7.64
CA MET A 1 -14.33 -40.39 7.63
C MET A 1 -15.70 -39.78 7.37
N SER A 2 -15.99 -38.61 7.95
CA SER A 2 -17.23 -37.86 7.67
C SER A 2 -17.21 -37.36 6.22
N LYS A 3 -18.36 -37.33 5.53
CA LYS A 3 -18.44 -36.79 4.16
C LYS A 3 -18.31 -35.26 4.21
N LYS A 4 -17.61 -34.67 3.24
CA LYS A 4 -17.55 -33.23 3.04
C LYS A 4 -18.86 -32.74 2.42
N LYS A 5 -19.56 -31.84 3.09
CA LYS A 5 -20.86 -31.32 2.66
C LYS A 5 -20.72 -30.05 1.83
N ILE A 6 -21.39 -30.06 0.69
CA ILE A 6 -21.55 -28.92 -0.21
C ILE A 6 -23.00 -28.45 -0.07
N LEU A 7 -23.20 -27.29 0.54
CA LEU A 7 -24.50 -26.65 0.64
C LEU A 7 -24.67 -25.65 -0.49
N ILE A 8 -25.59 -25.94 -1.41
CA ILE A 8 -26.00 -25.02 -2.49
C ILE A 8 -27.25 -24.27 -2.04
N LEU A 9 -27.13 -22.94 -1.95
CA LEU A 9 -28.19 -22.00 -1.61
C LEU A 9 -28.60 -21.26 -2.87
N THR A 10 -29.89 -21.28 -3.21
CA THR A 10 -30.41 -20.46 -4.30
C THR A 10 -31.44 -19.45 -3.82
N ALA A 11 -31.50 -18.32 -4.52
CA ALA A 11 -32.52 -17.30 -4.37
C ALA A 11 -33.26 -17.10 -5.69
N SER A 12 -34.58 -16.96 -5.66
CA SER A 12 -35.41 -16.83 -6.86
C SER A 12 -36.56 -15.83 -6.69
N PRO A 13 -36.28 -14.55 -6.35
CA PRO A 13 -37.33 -13.55 -6.19
C PRO A 13 -38.13 -13.31 -7.49
N ASP A 14 -39.45 -13.13 -7.37
CA ASP A 14 -40.40 -13.03 -8.49
C ASP A 14 -40.20 -11.77 -9.35
N ASN A 15 -39.57 -10.73 -8.79
CA ASN A 15 -39.35 -9.44 -9.45
C ASN A 15 -37.95 -9.29 -10.09
N GLU A 16 -37.15 -10.36 -10.15
CA GLU A 16 -35.86 -10.38 -10.84
C GLU A 16 -35.89 -11.33 -12.06
N LEU A 17 -34.88 -11.24 -12.93
CA LEU A 17 -34.74 -12.16 -14.07
C LEU A 17 -34.54 -13.60 -13.58
N ARG A 18 -35.28 -14.56 -14.16
CA ARG A 18 -35.17 -15.95 -13.74
C ARG A 18 -33.86 -16.58 -14.22
N LEU A 19 -32.96 -16.87 -13.28
CA LEU A 19 -31.69 -17.56 -13.53
C LEU A 19 -31.85 -19.07 -13.66
N ARG A 20 -30.95 -19.72 -14.39
CA ARG A 20 -30.93 -21.18 -14.60
C ARG A 20 -30.23 -21.96 -13.48
N VAL A 21 -30.49 -21.60 -12.22
CA VAL A 21 -29.92 -22.26 -11.04
C VAL A 21 -30.26 -23.76 -10.97
N ASP A 22 -31.37 -24.17 -11.59
CA ASP A 22 -31.79 -25.57 -11.76
C ASP A 22 -30.79 -26.39 -12.57
N LYS A 23 -30.26 -25.80 -13.65
CA LYS A 23 -29.26 -26.43 -14.51
C LYS A 23 -27.92 -26.53 -13.81
N GLU A 24 -27.57 -25.52 -13.04
CA GLU A 24 -26.32 -25.49 -12.28
C GLU A 24 -26.27 -26.63 -11.25
N ILE A 25 -27.29 -26.73 -10.39
CA ILE A 25 -27.38 -27.78 -9.38
C ILE A 25 -27.31 -29.16 -10.04
N LYS A 26 -28.11 -29.37 -11.09
CA LYS A 26 -28.14 -30.66 -11.79
C LYS A 26 -26.79 -31.02 -12.39
N ALA A 27 -26.05 -30.06 -12.94
CA ALA A 27 -24.74 -30.31 -13.50
C ALA A 27 -23.71 -30.67 -12.41
N ILE A 28 -23.74 -29.98 -11.26
CA ILE A 28 -22.87 -30.30 -10.12
C ILE A 28 -23.19 -31.69 -9.54
N GLU A 29 -24.46 -32.04 -9.41
CA GLU A 29 -24.89 -33.37 -8.95
C GLU A 29 -24.43 -34.48 -9.91
N GLN A 30 -24.47 -34.23 -11.22
CA GLN A 30 -23.97 -35.16 -12.24
C GLN A 30 -22.45 -35.39 -12.13
N GLU A 31 -21.65 -34.34 -11.86
CA GLU A 31 -20.21 -34.50 -11.61
C GLU A 31 -19.94 -35.38 -10.38
N LEU A 32 -20.77 -35.25 -9.34
CA LEU A 32 -20.67 -36.12 -8.18
C LEU A 32 -20.99 -37.58 -8.53
N GLU A 33 -22.06 -37.84 -9.28
CA GLU A 33 -22.46 -39.20 -9.67
C GLU A 33 -21.39 -39.93 -10.49
N HIS A 34 -20.73 -39.22 -11.41
CA HIS A 34 -19.69 -39.78 -12.29
C HIS A 34 -18.33 -39.96 -11.61
N SER A 35 -18.10 -39.36 -10.44
CA SER A 35 -16.81 -39.41 -9.77
C SER A 35 -16.56 -40.73 -9.02
N LYS A 36 -15.31 -41.18 -9.06
CA LYS A 36 -14.82 -42.32 -8.25
C LYS A 36 -14.83 -42.00 -6.74
N ASN A 37 -14.80 -40.72 -6.39
CA ASN A 37 -14.76 -40.25 -5.00
C ASN A 37 -16.13 -39.80 -4.47
N ARG A 38 -17.24 -40.15 -5.14
CA ARG A 38 -18.60 -39.73 -4.78
C ARG A 38 -18.98 -39.97 -3.31
N ASN A 39 -18.40 -40.99 -2.69
CA ASN A 39 -18.67 -41.34 -1.30
C ASN A 39 -18.03 -40.37 -0.28
N ASN A 40 -17.13 -39.49 -0.72
CA ASN A 40 -16.45 -38.50 0.13
C ASN A 40 -17.22 -37.18 0.23
N PHE A 41 -18.22 -36.96 -0.61
CA PHE A 41 -18.98 -35.71 -0.68
C PHE A 41 -20.49 -35.96 -0.52
N GLU A 42 -21.19 -34.93 -0.06
CA GLU A 42 -22.64 -34.86 0.00
C GLU A 42 -23.09 -33.48 -0.51
N VAL A 43 -23.91 -33.44 -1.56
CA VAL A 43 -24.49 -32.19 -2.09
C VAL A 43 -25.88 -32.02 -1.49
N ILE A 44 -26.11 -30.85 -0.88
CA ILE A 44 -27.36 -30.47 -0.23
C ILE A 44 -27.83 -29.18 -0.89
N SER A 45 -28.96 -29.24 -1.59
CA SER A 45 -29.53 -28.09 -2.29
C SER A 45 -30.72 -27.54 -1.52
N LYS A 46 -30.69 -26.24 -1.17
CA LYS A 46 -31.83 -25.51 -0.58
C LYS A 46 -32.24 -24.42 -1.55
N LEU A 47 -33.47 -24.53 -2.05
CA LEU A 47 -34.04 -23.63 -3.03
C LEU A 47 -34.81 -22.50 -2.36
N ALA A 48 -34.82 -21.32 -2.99
CA ALA A 48 -35.61 -20.16 -2.54
C ALA A 48 -35.37 -19.79 -1.06
N VAL A 49 -34.09 -19.79 -0.65
CA VAL A 49 -33.72 -19.53 0.74
C VAL A 49 -33.94 -18.07 1.05
N THR A 50 -34.63 -17.78 2.16
CA THR A 50 -34.81 -16.40 2.64
C THR A 50 -33.67 -15.99 3.57
N PRO A 51 -33.42 -14.68 3.78
CA PRO A 51 -32.39 -14.22 4.72
C PRO A 51 -32.59 -14.73 6.15
N GLY A 52 -33.83 -14.91 6.59
CA GLY A 52 -34.17 -15.45 7.92
C GLY A 52 -33.82 -16.93 8.08
N GLU A 53 -33.73 -17.68 6.98
CA GLU A 53 -33.42 -19.10 6.98
C GLU A 53 -31.92 -19.39 6.92
N LEU A 54 -31.09 -18.46 6.44
CA LEU A 54 -29.64 -18.64 6.27
C LEU A 54 -28.95 -19.22 7.51
N ILE A 55 -29.18 -18.60 8.68
CA ILE A 55 -28.57 -19.03 9.93
C ILE A 55 -29.02 -20.43 10.30
N ARG A 56 -30.32 -20.70 10.19
CA ARG A 56 -30.92 -22.00 10.54
C ARG A 56 -30.40 -23.11 9.63
N VAL A 57 -30.30 -22.86 8.33
CA VAL A 57 -29.81 -23.82 7.34
C VAL A 57 -28.33 -24.11 7.60
N LEU A 58 -27.49 -23.09 7.77
CA LEU A 58 -26.06 -23.28 8.06
C LEU A 58 -25.83 -24.05 9.36
N GLN A 59 -26.58 -23.74 10.43
CA GLN A 59 -26.51 -24.46 11.71
C GLN A 59 -26.97 -25.93 11.61
N ALA A 60 -28.01 -26.20 10.82
CA ALA A 60 -28.57 -27.53 10.67
C ALA A 60 -27.67 -28.44 9.83
N GLU A 61 -27.18 -27.93 8.70
CA GLU A 61 -26.46 -28.73 7.71
C GLU A 61 -24.96 -28.84 8.02
N LYS A 62 -24.38 -27.81 8.68
CA LYS A 62 -22.94 -27.68 9.02
C LYS A 62 -22.02 -27.97 7.84
N PRO A 63 -22.13 -27.20 6.74
CA PRO A 63 -21.39 -27.48 5.53
C PRO A 63 -19.92 -27.03 5.61
N GLU A 64 -19.03 -27.78 4.96
CA GLU A 64 -17.67 -27.32 4.71
C GLU A 64 -17.56 -26.43 3.47
N ILE A 65 -18.53 -26.49 2.54
CA ILE A 65 -18.56 -25.65 1.34
C ILE A 65 -19.94 -25.01 1.22
N VAL A 66 -19.99 -23.70 1.10
CA VAL A 66 -21.21 -22.94 0.82
C VAL A 66 -21.14 -22.38 -0.59
N HIS A 67 -22.10 -22.75 -1.42
CA HIS A 67 -22.28 -22.23 -2.76
C HIS A 67 -23.54 -21.36 -2.77
N PHE A 68 -23.42 -20.08 -3.10
CA PHE A 68 -24.57 -19.24 -3.41
C PHE A 68 -24.72 -19.08 -4.92
N SER A 69 -25.89 -19.41 -5.46
CA SER A 69 -26.24 -19.22 -6.87
C SER A 69 -27.50 -18.35 -6.96
N GLY A 70 -27.37 -17.18 -7.56
CA GLY A 70 -28.43 -16.19 -7.57
C GLY A 70 -27.99 -14.83 -8.11
N HIS A 71 -28.75 -13.80 -7.76
CA HIS A 71 -28.45 -12.42 -8.15
C HIS A 71 -27.53 -11.74 -7.15
N GLY A 72 -26.67 -10.86 -7.66
CA GLY A 72 -25.75 -10.05 -6.87
C GLY A 72 -25.70 -8.61 -7.38
N LYS A 73 -25.37 -7.69 -6.48
CA LYS A 73 -25.19 -6.26 -6.68
C LYS A 73 -23.92 -5.83 -5.95
N GLU A 74 -23.36 -4.67 -6.28
CA GLU A 74 -22.15 -4.16 -5.61
C GLU A 74 -22.29 -4.11 -4.08
N GLU A 75 -23.50 -3.83 -3.59
CA GLU A 75 -23.79 -3.68 -2.16
C GLU A 75 -24.10 -5.02 -1.44
N GLY A 76 -24.36 -6.12 -2.16
CA GLY A 76 -24.77 -7.39 -1.53
C GLY A 76 -25.35 -8.46 -2.45
N LEU A 77 -25.82 -9.54 -1.82
CA LEU A 77 -26.51 -10.64 -2.51
C LEU A 77 -28.03 -10.44 -2.42
N VAL A 78 -28.75 -10.80 -3.48
CA VAL A 78 -30.20 -10.66 -3.53
C VAL A 78 -30.85 -11.98 -3.17
N PHE A 79 -31.65 -11.95 -2.11
CA PHE A 79 -32.45 -13.05 -1.63
C PHE A 79 -33.95 -12.80 -1.85
N GLU A 80 -34.77 -13.82 -1.63
CA GLU A 80 -36.21 -13.71 -1.61
C GLU A 80 -36.70 -13.43 -0.18
N ASN A 81 -37.68 -12.54 -0.02
CA ASN A 81 -38.35 -12.31 1.26
C ASN A 81 -39.67 -13.11 1.37
N GLU A 82 -40.36 -13.04 2.51
CA GLU A 82 -41.62 -13.77 2.73
C GLU A 82 -42.76 -13.38 1.77
N ALA A 83 -42.63 -12.28 1.04
CA ALA A 83 -43.58 -11.83 0.02
C ALA A 83 -43.16 -12.20 -1.42
N GLY A 84 -42.13 -13.04 -1.59
CA GLY A 84 -41.59 -13.44 -2.90
C GLY A 84 -40.78 -12.34 -3.61
N GLN A 85 -40.52 -11.21 -2.94
CA GLN A 85 -39.83 -10.07 -3.53
C GLN A 85 -38.33 -10.07 -3.20
N SER A 86 -37.54 -9.38 -4.02
CA SER A 86 -36.11 -9.21 -3.79
C SER A 86 -35.81 -8.45 -2.50
N GLN A 87 -34.90 -9.02 -1.71
CA GLN A 87 -34.33 -8.42 -0.51
C GLN A 87 -32.82 -8.51 -0.57
N LEU A 88 -32.16 -7.35 -0.50
CA LEU A 88 -30.71 -7.28 -0.46
C LEU A 88 -30.19 -7.67 0.92
N VAL A 89 -29.23 -8.60 0.97
CA VAL A 89 -28.41 -8.89 2.13
C VAL A 89 -27.05 -8.26 1.90
N SER A 90 -26.70 -7.28 2.74
CA SER A 90 -25.49 -6.49 2.55
C SER A 90 -24.22 -7.31 2.75
N ALA A 91 -23.12 -6.84 2.15
CA ALA A 91 -21.79 -7.42 2.36
C ALA A 91 -21.45 -7.55 3.87
N GLU A 92 -21.74 -6.53 4.68
CA GLU A 92 -21.44 -6.55 6.12
C GLU A 92 -22.23 -7.62 6.87
N ALA A 93 -23.48 -7.88 6.45
CA ALA A 93 -24.29 -8.93 7.03
C ALA A 93 -23.73 -10.33 6.69
N LEU A 94 -23.28 -10.53 5.45
CA LEU A 94 -22.64 -11.78 5.01
C LEU A 94 -21.32 -12.03 5.75
N VAL A 95 -20.50 -10.99 5.95
CA VAL A 95 -19.25 -11.08 6.73
C VAL A 95 -19.54 -11.54 8.16
N LYS A 96 -20.48 -10.87 8.84
CA LYS A 96 -20.89 -11.25 10.21
C LYS A 96 -21.43 -12.68 10.29
N LEU A 97 -22.13 -13.13 9.25
CA LEU A 97 -22.62 -14.50 9.15
C LEU A 97 -21.44 -15.48 9.09
N PHE A 98 -20.56 -15.34 8.09
CA PHE A 98 -19.44 -16.26 7.88
C PHE A 98 -18.38 -16.21 8.99
N GLU A 99 -18.23 -15.08 9.69
CA GLU A 99 -17.42 -14.99 10.92
C GLU A 99 -17.86 -16.04 11.96
N LYS A 100 -19.17 -16.26 12.12
CA LYS A 100 -19.71 -17.24 13.08
C LYS A 100 -19.53 -18.69 12.62
N PHE A 101 -19.37 -18.93 11.33
CA PHE A 101 -19.18 -20.27 10.75
C PHE A 101 -17.73 -20.56 10.31
N ARG A 102 -16.76 -19.72 10.67
CA ARG A 102 -15.35 -19.83 10.26
C ARG A 102 -14.67 -21.18 10.55
N ASN A 103 -15.14 -21.89 11.57
CA ASN A 103 -14.58 -23.19 11.97
C ASN A 103 -15.25 -24.37 11.25
N GLU A 104 -16.37 -24.13 10.57
CA GLU A 104 -17.20 -25.13 9.92
C GLU A 104 -17.05 -25.03 8.39
N VAL A 105 -17.18 -23.82 7.86
CA VAL A 105 -17.08 -23.52 6.43
C VAL A 105 -15.62 -23.31 6.04
N GLN A 106 -15.14 -24.11 5.09
CA GLN A 106 -13.80 -24.00 4.51
C GLN A 106 -13.80 -23.16 3.24
N CYS A 107 -14.86 -23.25 2.43
CA CYS A 107 -14.94 -22.59 1.13
C CYS A 107 -16.30 -21.91 0.92
N VAL A 108 -16.29 -20.69 0.39
CA VAL A 108 -17.49 -19.97 -0.07
C VAL A 108 -17.35 -19.65 -1.56
N LEU A 109 -18.31 -20.10 -2.36
CA LEU A 109 -18.42 -19.74 -3.78
C LEU A 109 -19.64 -18.84 -3.96
N LEU A 110 -19.40 -17.57 -4.28
CA LEU A 110 -20.44 -16.59 -4.60
C LEU A 110 -20.65 -16.54 -6.11
N ASN A 111 -21.48 -17.44 -6.64
CA ASN A 111 -21.78 -17.49 -8.07
C ASN A 111 -22.92 -16.52 -8.43
N ALA A 112 -22.60 -15.23 -8.35
CA ALA A 112 -23.51 -14.13 -8.68
C ALA A 112 -22.72 -12.91 -9.17
N CYS A 113 -23.34 -12.05 -9.98
CA CYS A 113 -22.72 -10.83 -10.51
C CYS A 113 -22.25 -9.89 -9.38
N TYR A 114 -21.13 -9.18 -9.61
CA TYR A 114 -20.61 -8.14 -8.70
C TYR A 114 -20.36 -8.63 -7.26
N THR A 115 -19.79 -9.82 -7.11
CA THR A 115 -19.50 -10.46 -5.82
C THR A 115 -18.06 -10.32 -5.33
N GLU A 116 -17.18 -9.65 -6.09
CA GLU A 116 -15.77 -9.44 -5.71
C GLU A 116 -15.63 -8.76 -4.33
N PHE A 117 -16.40 -7.71 -4.06
CA PHE A 117 -16.32 -6.98 -2.79
C PHE A 117 -16.74 -7.83 -1.59
N GLN A 118 -17.83 -8.59 -1.72
CA GLN A 118 -18.36 -9.50 -0.72
C GLN A 118 -17.38 -10.64 -0.49
N ALA A 119 -16.83 -11.20 -1.56
CA ALA A 119 -15.86 -12.27 -1.49
C ALA A 119 -14.55 -11.80 -0.82
N GLN A 120 -14.08 -10.60 -1.18
CA GLN A 120 -12.95 -9.95 -0.54
C GLN A 120 -13.18 -9.68 0.95
N ALA A 121 -14.41 -9.42 1.37
CA ALA A 121 -14.73 -9.21 2.78
C ALA A 121 -14.87 -10.55 3.55
N ILE A 122 -15.46 -11.58 2.93
CA ILE A 122 -15.66 -12.91 3.55
C ILE A 122 -14.35 -13.67 3.72
N LYS A 123 -13.36 -13.47 2.84
CA LYS A 123 -12.07 -14.16 2.91
C LYS A 123 -11.33 -13.94 4.24
N GLU A 124 -11.64 -12.87 4.97
CA GLU A 124 -11.08 -12.58 6.29
C GLU A 124 -11.48 -13.62 7.36
N HIS A 125 -12.50 -14.43 7.07
CA HIS A 125 -13.05 -15.43 7.99
C HIS A 125 -13.06 -16.84 7.41
N ILE A 126 -13.08 -16.99 6.09
CA ILE A 126 -13.13 -18.29 5.41
C ILE A 126 -11.84 -18.52 4.62
N HIS A 127 -11.31 -19.75 4.69
CA HIS A 127 -10.04 -20.09 4.04
C HIS A 127 -10.06 -19.91 2.53
N TYR A 128 -11.14 -20.29 1.86
CA TYR A 128 -11.24 -20.19 0.41
C TYR A 128 -12.49 -19.41 0.03
N VAL A 129 -12.35 -18.36 -0.77
CA VAL A 129 -13.51 -17.61 -1.25
C VAL A 129 -13.37 -17.35 -2.74
N ILE A 130 -14.45 -17.58 -3.48
CA ILE A 130 -14.55 -17.33 -4.91
C ILE A 130 -15.67 -16.32 -5.14
N GLY A 131 -15.41 -15.32 -5.97
CA GLY A 131 -16.39 -14.31 -6.38
C GLY A 131 -16.23 -13.92 -7.84
N ILE A 132 -17.05 -12.97 -8.28
CA ILE A 132 -17.17 -12.53 -9.67
C ILE A 132 -17.10 -11.00 -9.72
N LYS A 133 -16.17 -10.44 -10.49
CA LYS A 133 -15.90 -8.99 -10.52
C LYS A 133 -17.09 -8.17 -11.01
N ASN A 134 -17.64 -8.57 -12.15
CA ASN A 134 -18.65 -7.79 -12.88
C ASN A 134 -19.87 -8.68 -13.19
N GLN A 135 -20.59 -8.33 -14.26
CA GLN A 135 -21.58 -9.21 -14.85
C GLN A 135 -20.95 -10.48 -15.41
N ILE A 136 -21.63 -11.60 -15.17
CA ILE A 136 -21.34 -12.89 -15.77
C ILE A 136 -22.61 -13.44 -16.42
N GLU A 137 -22.47 -14.12 -17.54
CA GLU A 137 -23.59 -14.84 -18.15
C GLU A 137 -23.85 -16.17 -17.41
N ASP A 138 -25.11 -16.57 -17.28
CA ASP A 138 -25.52 -17.85 -16.65
C ASP A 138 -24.70 -19.05 -17.15
N THR A 139 -24.43 -19.12 -18.47
CA THR A 139 -23.67 -20.23 -19.07
C THR A 139 -22.23 -20.26 -18.55
N ALA A 140 -21.59 -19.11 -18.41
CA ALA A 140 -20.23 -19.00 -17.88
C ALA A 140 -20.19 -19.38 -16.39
N ALA A 141 -21.14 -18.84 -15.60
CA ALA A 141 -21.28 -19.15 -14.18
C ALA A 141 -21.43 -20.67 -13.94
N ILE A 142 -22.29 -21.34 -14.72
CA ILE A 142 -22.50 -22.78 -14.65
C ILE A 142 -21.23 -23.56 -15.05
N LYS A 143 -20.56 -23.16 -16.14
CA LYS A 143 -19.36 -23.84 -16.65
C LYS A 143 -18.21 -23.78 -15.64
N PHE A 144 -17.98 -22.61 -15.05
CA PHE A 144 -17.00 -22.44 -14.00
C PHE A 144 -17.30 -23.35 -12.80
N ALA A 145 -18.54 -23.33 -12.29
CA ALA A 145 -18.93 -24.15 -11.15
C ALA A 145 -18.76 -25.65 -11.42
N VAL A 146 -19.14 -26.12 -12.61
CA VAL A 146 -18.96 -27.52 -13.02
C VAL A 146 -17.48 -27.91 -13.06
N GLY A 147 -16.62 -27.10 -13.70
CA GLY A 147 -15.17 -27.36 -13.74
C GLY A 147 -14.55 -27.39 -12.34
N PHE A 148 -14.95 -26.45 -11.49
CA PHE A 148 -14.52 -26.37 -10.10
C PHE A 148 -14.89 -27.63 -9.30
N TYR A 149 -16.17 -28.02 -9.30
CA TYR A 149 -16.61 -29.19 -8.53
C TYR A 149 -16.09 -30.50 -9.12
N ALA A 150 -15.98 -30.64 -10.44
CA ALA A 150 -15.41 -31.83 -11.07
C ALA A 150 -13.96 -32.08 -10.56
N ALA A 151 -13.12 -31.04 -10.54
CA ALA A 151 -11.76 -31.13 -10.03
C ALA A 151 -11.71 -31.39 -8.52
N LEU A 152 -12.53 -30.67 -7.74
CA LEU A 152 -12.55 -30.81 -6.29
C LEU A 152 -13.01 -32.21 -5.85
N ILE A 153 -14.07 -32.74 -6.47
CA ILE A 153 -14.57 -34.09 -6.20
C ILE A 153 -13.54 -35.14 -6.66
N ALA A 154 -12.78 -34.88 -7.73
CA ALA A 154 -11.66 -35.73 -8.13
C ALA A 154 -10.47 -35.75 -7.14
N GLY A 155 -10.54 -34.98 -6.04
CA GLY A 155 -9.55 -34.96 -4.96
C GLY A 155 -8.43 -33.93 -5.16
N ARG A 156 -8.64 -32.93 -6.02
CA ARG A 156 -7.72 -31.81 -6.21
C ARG A 156 -7.82 -30.80 -5.06
N THR A 157 -6.83 -29.91 -4.99
CA THR A 157 -6.84 -28.79 -4.03
C THR A 157 -7.88 -27.74 -4.44
N TYR A 158 -8.18 -26.79 -3.56
CA TYR A 158 -9.11 -25.69 -3.89
C TYR A 158 -8.53 -24.74 -4.95
N GLN A 159 -7.21 -24.48 -4.91
CA GLN A 159 -6.50 -23.73 -5.95
C GLN A 159 -6.61 -24.45 -7.30
N ASP A 160 -6.25 -25.75 -7.35
CA ASP A 160 -6.38 -26.52 -8.59
C ASP A 160 -7.84 -26.52 -9.09
N ALA A 161 -8.81 -26.67 -8.19
CA ALA A 161 -10.22 -26.65 -8.54
C ALA A 161 -10.64 -25.31 -9.17
N TYR A 162 -10.17 -24.19 -8.61
CA TYR A 162 -10.35 -22.86 -9.22
C TYR A 162 -9.74 -22.82 -10.63
N ASP A 163 -8.49 -23.27 -10.78
CA ASP A 163 -7.79 -23.28 -12.07
C ASP A 163 -8.54 -24.13 -13.12
N PHE A 164 -9.08 -25.30 -12.73
CA PHE A 164 -9.91 -26.13 -13.60
C PHE A 164 -11.27 -25.49 -13.95
N GLY A 165 -11.82 -24.68 -13.05
CA GLY A 165 -12.98 -23.85 -13.34
C GLY A 165 -12.67 -22.81 -14.42
N CYS A 166 -11.52 -22.11 -14.32
CA CYS A 166 -11.06 -21.15 -15.33
C CYS A 166 -10.76 -21.84 -16.67
N ILE A 167 -10.07 -22.99 -16.66
CA ILE A 167 -9.82 -23.78 -17.87
C ILE A 167 -11.14 -24.18 -18.55
N ALA A 168 -12.19 -24.50 -17.79
CA ALA A 168 -13.49 -24.81 -18.36
C ALA A 168 -14.15 -23.62 -19.08
N LEU A 169 -13.85 -22.39 -18.67
CA LEU A 169 -14.25 -21.16 -19.37
C LEU A 169 -13.41 -20.95 -20.64
N ASP A 170 -12.09 -21.09 -20.53
CA ASP A 170 -11.15 -20.91 -21.65
C ASP A 170 -11.44 -21.86 -22.81
N LEU A 171 -11.80 -23.11 -22.50
CA LEU A 171 -12.16 -24.13 -23.50
C LEU A 171 -13.42 -23.76 -24.32
N GLU A 172 -14.27 -22.89 -23.79
CA GLU A 172 -15.47 -22.37 -24.45
C GLU A 172 -15.24 -20.96 -25.04
N GLY A 173 -14.02 -20.42 -24.93
CA GLY A 173 -13.67 -19.07 -25.39
C GLY A 173 -14.26 -17.95 -24.51
N ILE A 174 -14.58 -18.25 -23.25
CA ILE A 174 -15.12 -17.29 -22.29
C ILE A 174 -13.96 -16.74 -21.43
N PRO A 175 -13.79 -15.41 -21.30
CA PRO A 175 -12.74 -14.84 -20.44
C PRO A 175 -12.90 -15.26 -18.97
N ASP A 176 -11.83 -15.79 -18.39
CA ASP A 176 -11.75 -16.25 -17.00
C ASP A 176 -11.45 -15.12 -15.99
N ASN A 177 -10.93 -13.98 -16.46
CA ASN A 177 -10.51 -12.83 -15.67
C ASN A 177 -11.62 -12.17 -14.83
N LEU A 178 -12.87 -12.60 -15.03
CA LEU A 178 -14.06 -12.23 -14.26
C LEU A 178 -14.16 -12.97 -12.92
N ILE A 179 -13.56 -14.16 -12.79
CA ILE A 179 -13.62 -14.96 -11.57
C ILE A 179 -12.39 -14.70 -10.71
N VAL A 180 -12.62 -14.43 -9.44
CA VAL A 180 -11.58 -14.14 -8.44
C VAL A 180 -11.54 -15.21 -7.38
N PHE A 181 -10.34 -15.59 -6.97
CA PHE A 181 -10.09 -16.58 -5.92
C PHE A 181 -9.18 -16.00 -4.85
N TRP A 182 -9.53 -16.26 -3.59
CA TRP A 182 -8.69 -15.96 -2.44
C TRP A 182 -8.42 -17.23 -1.65
N ASP A 183 -7.14 -17.51 -1.42
CA ASP A 183 -6.64 -18.53 -0.51
C ASP A 183 -6.06 -17.85 0.75
N ASN A 184 -6.67 -18.15 1.90
CA ASN A 184 -6.32 -17.68 3.24
C ASN A 184 -5.91 -18.85 4.15
N THR A 185 -5.44 -19.98 3.59
CA THR A 185 -4.94 -21.15 4.36
C THR A 185 -3.53 -20.98 4.92
N GLN A 186 -2.75 -20.10 4.33
CA GLN A 186 -1.66 -19.47 5.04
C GLN A 186 -2.33 -18.40 5.92
N PRO A 187 -2.24 -18.43 7.27
CA PRO A 187 -2.57 -17.25 8.02
C PRO A 187 -1.67 -16.15 7.48
N ASN A 188 -2.26 -15.25 6.68
CA ASN A 188 -1.61 -14.06 6.21
C ASN A 188 -1.36 -13.21 7.46
N TYR A 189 -0.22 -13.45 8.11
CA TYR A 189 0.35 -12.52 9.08
C TYR A 189 0.65 -11.16 8.43
N LEU A 190 0.42 -11.02 7.12
CA LEU A 190 0.94 -9.94 6.29
C LEU A 190 -0.10 -9.23 5.41
N THR A 191 -1.33 -9.73 5.22
CA THR A 191 -2.35 -9.07 4.36
C THR A 191 -3.81 -9.29 4.79
N VAL A 192 -4.09 -9.32 6.09
CA VAL A 192 -5.40 -8.84 6.56
C VAL A 192 -5.32 -7.31 6.50
N PRO A 193 -6.02 -6.59 5.59
CA PRO A 193 -6.32 -5.20 5.87
C PRO A 193 -7.28 -5.22 7.06
N ARG A 194 -6.69 -5.21 8.26
CA ARG A 194 -7.49 -5.05 9.47
C ARG A 194 -8.11 -3.68 9.32
N LEU A 195 -9.44 -3.61 9.42
CA LEU A 195 -10.10 -2.34 9.64
C LEU A 195 -9.33 -1.63 10.77
N PRO A 196 -8.99 -0.34 10.59
CA PRO A 196 -8.24 0.42 11.58
C PRO A 196 -8.79 0.12 12.98
N GLU A 197 -7.96 -0.40 13.90
CA GLU A 197 -8.38 -0.49 15.30
C GLU A 197 -8.83 0.90 15.78
N HIS A 198 -8.20 1.97 15.22
CA HIS A 198 -8.60 3.36 15.32
C HIS A 198 -8.36 4.11 13.98
N PRO A 199 -9.38 4.38 13.15
CA PRO A 199 -9.21 5.18 11.94
C PRO A 199 -8.89 6.65 12.30
N PRO A 200 -8.34 7.44 11.36
CA PRO A 200 -8.13 8.87 11.56
C PRO A 200 -9.43 9.54 12.01
N THR A 201 -9.39 10.25 13.13
CA THR A 201 -10.56 10.94 13.65
C THR A 201 -10.80 12.27 12.92
N ALA A 202 -12.03 12.78 12.94
CA ALA A 202 -12.31 14.14 12.45
C ALA A 202 -11.44 15.21 13.16
N HIS A 203 -11.11 14.99 14.43
CA HIS A 203 -10.23 15.86 15.19
C HIS A 203 -8.78 15.83 14.67
N HIS A 204 -8.30 14.68 14.22
CA HIS A 204 -6.99 14.56 13.57
C HIS A 204 -6.92 15.41 12.29
N TYR A 205 -7.86 15.22 11.36
CA TYR A 205 -7.89 16.01 10.13
C TYR A 205 -8.00 17.52 10.41
N LEU A 206 -8.77 17.92 11.42
CA LEU A 206 -8.85 19.32 11.85
C LEU A 206 -7.50 19.87 12.32
N ASN A 207 -6.70 19.08 13.04
CA ASN A 207 -5.36 19.49 13.48
C ASN A 207 -4.41 19.67 12.28
N ILE A 208 -4.43 18.74 11.32
CA ILE A 208 -3.61 18.82 10.10
C ILE A 208 -4.01 20.05 9.28
N ILE A 209 -5.31 20.25 9.04
CA ILE A 209 -5.83 21.39 8.29
C ILE A 209 -5.47 22.72 8.98
N ASN A 210 -5.54 22.80 10.31
CA ASN A 210 -5.14 24.00 11.04
C ASN A 210 -3.62 24.25 10.97
N ALA A 211 -2.80 23.20 11.00
CA ALA A 211 -1.36 23.32 10.80
C ALA A 211 -1.06 23.89 9.40
N LEU A 212 -1.70 23.34 8.36
CA LEU A 212 -1.62 23.82 6.98
C LEU A 212 -2.07 25.29 6.85
N LYS A 213 -3.21 25.67 7.42
CA LYS A 213 -3.71 27.07 7.42
C LYS A 213 -2.74 28.07 8.07
N SER A 214 -1.87 27.60 8.95
CA SER A 214 -0.88 28.44 9.62
C SER A 214 0.53 28.35 9.01
N GLY A 215 0.73 27.51 7.98
CA GLY A 215 2.03 27.26 7.38
C GLY A 215 3.00 26.51 8.29
N ARG A 216 2.46 25.81 9.30
CA ARG A 216 3.23 25.14 10.36
C ARG A 216 3.23 23.61 10.26
N LEU A 217 2.92 23.07 9.09
CA LEU A 217 3.10 21.64 8.82
C LEU A 217 4.40 21.45 8.03
N VAL A 218 5.13 20.38 8.31
CA VAL A 218 6.23 19.87 7.49
C VAL A 218 5.87 18.47 7.03
N PRO A 219 5.48 18.30 5.75
CA PRO A 219 5.30 16.98 5.16
C PRO A 219 6.66 16.27 5.10
N PHE A 220 6.71 15.04 5.62
CA PHE A 220 7.88 14.18 5.59
C PHE A 220 7.50 12.92 4.78
N ILE A 221 8.06 12.79 3.58
CA ILE A 221 7.62 11.83 2.55
C ILE A 221 8.67 10.73 2.38
N GLY A 222 8.23 9.48 2.50
CA GLY A 222 9.06 8.28 2.37
C GLY A 222 8.84 7.50 1.07
N PRO A 223 9.61 6.42 0.85
CA PRO A 223 9.60 5.66 -0.41
C PRO A 223 8.30 4.90 -0.62
N GLY A 224 7.56 4.58 0.45
CA GLY A 224 6.23 3.97 0.35
C GLY A 224 5.27 4.83 -0.47
N PHE A 225 5.46 6.15 -0.50
CA PHE A 225 4.62 7.08 -1.26
C PHE A 225 4.56 6.76 -2.77
N ASN A 226 5.60 6.11 -3.32
CA ASN A 226 5.68 5.70 -4.72
C ASN A 226 4.86 4.44 -5.05
N LEU A 227 4.42 3.68 -4.05
CA LEU A 227 3.66 2.43 -4.25
C LEU A 227 2.19 2.67 -4.63
N PHE A 228 1.68 3.88 -4.39
CA PHE A 228 0.25 4.19 -4.42
C PHE A 228 -0.27 4.74 -5.76
N ASP A 229 0.51 4.67 -6.85
CA ASP A 229 0.12 5.39 -8.07
C ASP A 229 -1.06 4.75 -8.82
N GLY A 230 -1.30 3.43 -8.71
CA GLY A 230 -2.44 2.74 -9.36
C GLY A 230 -2.55 2.89 -10.89
N GLN A 231 -1.77 3.77 -11.52
CA GLN A 231 -1.65 3.97 -12.94
C GLN A 231 -0.78 2.85 -13.49
N LEU A 232 -1.41 1.93 -14.22
CA LEU A 232 -0.77 0.78 -14.88
C LEU A 232 0.42 1.17 -15.79
N THR A 233 0.56 2.45 -16.14
CA THR A 233 1.57 2.98 -17.07
C THR A 233 2.83 3.55 -16.42
N ASN A 234 2.84 3.78 -15.10
CA ASN A 234 4.04 4.27 -14.39
C ASN A 234 4.70 3.11 -13.63
N PRO A 235 6.04 2.97 -13.69
CA PRO A 235 6.75 2.08 -12.79
C PRO A 235 6.63 2.62 -11.37
N ARG A 236 6.33 1.73 -10.43
CA ARG A 236 6.49 2.01 -9.01
C ARG A 236 7.99 2.15 -8.77
N LEU A 237 8.45 3.31 -8.32
CA LEU A 237 9.87 3.57 -8.04
C LEU A 237 10.12 3.45 -6.52
N SER A 238 9.72 2.35 -5.90
CA SER A 238 10.05 2.07 -4.51
C SER A 238 11.38 1.32 -4.42
N GLU A 239 11.89 1.14 -3.20
CA GLU A 239 13.11 0.37 -2.95
C GLU A 239 12.99 -1.09 -3.46
N ILE A 240 11.76 -1.63 -3.58
CA ILE A 240 11.49 -2.95 -4.17
C ILE A 240 11.89 -2.96 -5.65
N GLU A 241 11.34 -2.04 -6.44
CA GLU A 241 11.58 -2.02 -7.88
C GLU A 241 13.00 -1.54 -8.21
N LEU A 242 13.60 -0.68 -7.37
CA LEU A 242 15.02 -0.32 -7.53
C LEU A 242 15.93 -1.53 -7.29
N ALA A 243 15.67 -2.33 -6.25
CA ALA A 243 16.44 -3.54 -5.98
C ALA A 243 16.29 -4.57 -7.11
N ASP A 244 15.06 -4.80 -7.57
CA ASP A 244 14.77 -5.70 -8.69
C ASP A 244 15.44 -5.24 -9.99
N TYR A 245 15.37 -3.94 -10.31
CA TYR A 245 16.06 -3.38 -11.47
C TYR A 245 17.58 -3.60 -11.41
N LEU A 246 18.22 -3.33 -10.27
CA LEU A 246 19.66 -3.58 -10.12
C LEU A 246 20.01 -5.06 -10.27
N ALA A 247 19.21 -5.96 -9.69
CA ALA A 247 19.41 -7.40 -9.81
C ALA A 247 19.32 -7.89 -11.28
N GLN A 248 18.27 -7.47 -12.00
CA GLN A 248 18.07 -7.79 -13.41
C GLN A 248 19.21 -7.24 -14.29
N ASN A 249 19.65 -6.01 -14.03
CA ASN A 249 20.70 -5.36 -14.81
C ASN A 249 22.09 -6.01 -14.63
N LEU A 250 22.28 -6.79 -13.56
CA LEU A 250 23.47 -7.62 -13.35
C LEU A 250 23.35 -9.03 -13.94
N GLY A 251 22.17 -9.42 -14.47
CA GLY A 251 21.90 -10.78 -14.94
C GLY A 251 21.86 -11.82 -13.81
N ILE A 252 21.60 -11.38 -12.58
CA ILE A 252 21.66 -12.22 -11.39
C ILE A 252 20.24 -12.65 -11.00
N THR A 253 19.93 -13.94 -11.16
CA THR A 253 18.60 -14.52 -10.87
C THR A 253 18.36 -14.79 -9.38
N SER A 254 19.41 -14.83 -8.54
CA SER A 254 19.28 -14.96 -7.08
C SER A 254 20.42 -14.26 -6.33
N PRO A 255 20.53 -12.91 -6.37
CA PRO A 255 21.68 -12.22 -5.79
C PRO A 255 21.74 -12.33 -4.28
N TYR A 256 20.59 -12.46 -3.59
CA TYR A 256 20.56 -12.28 -2.15
C TYR A 256 21.25 -13.42 -1.39
N GLU A 257 21.11 -14.65 -1.88
CA GLU A 257 21.78 -15.83 -1.29
C GLU A 257 23.30 -15.74 -1.48
N ASP A 258 23.75 -15.34 -2.66
CA ASP A 258 25.17 -15.27 -3.03
C ASP A 258 25.90 -14.04 -2.44
N LEU A 259 25.20 -12.92 -2.23
CA LEU A 259 25.78 -11.64 -1.80
C LEU A 259 25.96 -11.52 -0.28
N VAL A 260 24.97 -11.97 0.50
CA VAL A 260 25.03 -11.81 1.95
C VAL A 260 26.06 -12.76 2.54
N GLY A 261 26.38 -13.88 1.87
CA GLY A 261 27.57 -14.70 2.10
C GLY A 261 27.76 -15.21 3.56
N ALA A 262 26.77 -15.04 4.42
CA ALA A 262 26.91 -15.18 5.85
C ALA A 262 25.82 -16.07 6.42
N PRO A 263 26.16 -16.90 7.41
CA PRO A 263 25.19 -17.73 8.07
C PRO A 263 24.09 -16.90 8.70
N CYS A 264 22.86 -17.41 8.72
CA CYS A 264 21.76 -16.76 9.43
C CYS A 264 22.21 -16.39 10.87
N PRO A 265 22.08 -15.11 11.30
CA PRO A 265 22.64 -14.64 12.56
C PRO A 265 22.03 -15.32 13.79
N LEU A 266 20.92 -16.04 13.63
CA LEU A 266 20.26 -16.83 14.66
C LEU A 266 20.80 -18.26 14.78
N CYS A 267 21.33 -18.85 13.71
CA CYS A 267 21.74 -20.26 13.73
C CYS A 267 23.19 -20.52 13.28
N LEU A 268 23.95 -19.53 12.79
CA LEU A 268 25.36 -19.67 12.43
C LEU A 268 25.64 -20.72 11.33
N VAL A 269 24.61 -21.10 10.57
CA VAL A 269 24.66 -22.10 9.48
C VAL A 269 24.58 -21.41 8.10
N SER A 270 25.45 -21.81 7.16
CA SER A 270 25.52 -21.25 5.79
C SER A 270 24.18 -21.35 5.06
N ALA A 271 23.93 -20.52 4.05
CA ALA A 271 22.66 -20.52 3.31
C ALA A 271 22.32 -21.92 2.72
N ASP A 272 23.35 -22.66 2.30
CA ASP A 272 23.27 -24.02 1.77
C ASP A 272 22.81 -25.04 2.82
N ASP A 273 23.21 -24.84 4.07
CA ASP A 273 22.99 -25.76 5.19
C ASP A 273 21.73 -25.43 6.02
N LEU A 274 21.03 -24.33 5.70
CA LEU A 274 19.77 -23.96 6.36
C LEU A 274 18.67 -25.01 6.08
N PRO A 275 17.92 -25.47 7.11
CA PRO A 275 16.79 -26.38 6.95
C PRO A 275 15.78 -25.88 5.91
N ALA A 276 15.19 -26.77 5.12
CA ALA A 276 14.26 -26.41 4.05
C ALA A 276 13.00 -25.67 4.56
N ASP A 277 12.68 -25.82 5.84
CA ASP A 277 11.58 -25.21 6.57
C ASP A 277 11.99 -23.97 7.39
N CYS A 278 13.23 -23.48 7.26
CA CYS A 278 13.69 -22.29 7.96
C CYS A 278 12.86 -21.06 7.54
N PRO A 279 12.20 -20.35 8.50
CA PRO A 279 11.37 -19.20 8.19
C PRO A 279 12.14 -18.04 7.54
N VAL A 280 13.42 -17.90 7.91
CA VAL A 280 14.33 -16.88 7.36
C VAL A 280 14.75 -17.23 5.93
N LYS A 281 15.02 -18.52 5.64
CA LYS A 281 15.28 -19.02 4.27
C LYS A 281 14.08 -18.80 3.36
N LYS A 282 12.88 -19.12 3.84
CA LYS A 282 11.65 -18.92 3.07
C LYS A 282 11.35 -17.45 2.77
N ALA A 283 11.71 -16.54 3.68
CA ALA A 283 11.47 -15.11 3.55
C ALA A 283 12.57 -14.35 2.78
N LEU A 284 13.84 -14.76 2.91
CA LEU A 284 14.99 -14.08 2.30
C LEU A 284 15.48 -14.74 0.99
N LEU A 285 15.41 -16.07 0.88
CA LEU A 285 16.18 -16.85 -0.09
C LEU A 285 15.29 -17.32 -1.28
N GLN A 286 14.03 -17.69 -1.06
CA GLN A 286 13.15 -18.21 -2.14
C GLN A 286 12.61 -17.18 -3.16
N GLY A 287 13.11 -15.94 -3.17
CA GLY A 287 12.77 -14.99 -4.24
C GLY A 287 11.28 -14.62 -4.36
N THR A 288 10.44 -14.99 -3.38
CA THR A 288 9.03 -14.59 -3.28
C THR A 288 8.84 -13.11 -2.97
N ILE A 289 9.81 -12.25 -3.30
CA ILE A 289 9.60 -10.81 -3.44
C ILE A 289 8.92 -10.52 -4.78
N THR A 290 9.14 -11.35 -5.81
CA THR A 290 8.45 -11.24 -7.11
C THR A 290 6.94 -11.50 -7.02
N ALA A 291 6.48 -12.17 -5.96
CA ALA A 291 5.08 -12.39 -5.67
C ALA A 291 4.74 -12.03 -4.22
N CYS A 292 5.44 -11.05 -3.64
CA CYS A 292 5.00 -10.50 -2.39
C CYS A 292 3.81 -9.58 -2.69
N SER A 293 2.60 -10.06 -2.44
CA SER A 293 1.35 -9.27 -2.44
C SER A 293 1.34 -8.17 -1.36
N LEU A 294 2.50 -7.80 -0.83
CA LEU A 294 2.68 -6.81 0.21
C LEU A 294 2.70 -5.42 -0.40
N GLY A 295 1.53 -4.82 -0.53
CA GLY A 295 1.38 -3.36 -0.57
C GLY A 295 1.66 -2.67 0.78
N ASN A 296 2.44 -3.29 1.69
CA ASN A 296 2.60 -2.82 3.07
C ASN A 296 4.06 -2.44 3.39
N GLU A 297 4.23 -1.52 4.34
CA GLU A 297 5.54 -0.92 4.70
C GLU A 297 6.57 -1.90 5.28
N GLN A 298 6.17 -3.12 5.66
CA GLN A 298 7.11 -4.17 6.09
C GLN A 298 7.89 -4.77 4.92
N ALA A 299 7.30 -4.81 3.72
CA ALA A 299 8.04 -5.21 2.51
C ALA A 299 9.09 -4.17 2.13
N LEU A 300 8.83 -2.89 2.39
CA LEU A 300 9.81 -1.82 2.18
C LEU A 300 11.08 -2.06 2.99
N ALA A 301 10.97 -2.44 4.28
CA ALA A 301 12.14 -2.69 5.12
C ALA A 301 13.06 -3.80 4.57
N LEU A 302 12.48 -4.88 4.05
CA LEU A 302 13.25 -5.96 3.43
C LEU A 302 13.85 -5.53 2.08
N ALA A 303 13.04 -4.90 1.24
CA ALA A 303 13.48 -4.42 -0.07
C ALA A 303 14.61 -3.39 0.03
N LYS A 304 14.55 -2.56 1.05
CA LYS A 304 15.60 -1.61 1.41
C LYS A 304 16.92 -2.29 1.72
N MET A 305 16.88 -3.31 2.58
CA MET A 305 18.06 -4.12 2.89
C MET A 305 18.63 -4.74 1.61
N ASN A 306 17.76 -5.18 0.69
CA ASN A 306 18.18 -5.71 -0.61
C ASN A 306 18.85 -4.65 -1.49
N LEU A 307 18.23 -3.48 -1.61
CA LEU A 307 18.76 -2.36 -2.38
C LEU A 307 20.15 -1.95 -1.86
N GLN A 308 20.29 -1.81 -0.54
CA GLN A 308 21.56 -1.43 0.09
C GLN A 308 22.65 -2.47 -0.16
N CYS A 309 22.35 -3.76 0.00
CA CYS A 309 23.30 -4.84 -0.25
C CYS A 309 23.73 -4.89 -1.73
N LEU A 310 22.77 -4.83 -2.65
CA LEU A 310 23.02 -4.84 -4.10
C LEU A 310 23.86 -3.63 -4.53
N ALA A 311 23.50 -2.44 -4.06
CA ALA A 311 24.24 -1.23 -4.35
C ALA A 311 25.66 -1.27 -3.78
N GLN A 312 25.84 -1.80 -2.56
CA GLN A 312 27.16 -2.01 -1.95
C GLN A 312 28.01 -2.99 -2.77
N TYR A 313 27.43 -4.10 -3.23
CA TYR A 313 28.15 -5.06 -4.07
C TYR A 313 28.59 -4.46 -5.41
N ILE A 314 27.70 -3.75 -6.10
CA ILE A 314 28.02 -3.07 -7.35
C ILE A 314 29.14 -2.05 -7.10
N GLN A 315 29.06 -1.28 -6.01
CA GLN A 315 30.12 -0.34 -5.63
C GLN A 315 31.48 -1.04 -5.45
N LEU A 316 31.52 -2.17 -4.73
CA LEU A 316 32.76 -2.89 -4.46
C LEU A 316 33.33 -3.57 -5.72
N THR A 317 32.47 -4.00 -6.64
CA THR A 317 32.87 -4.79 -7.82
C THR A 317 33.16 -3.92 -9.04
N PHE A 318 32.32 -2.91 -9.29
CA PHE A 318 32.33 -2.08 -10.49
C PHE A 318 32.59 -0.59 -10.20
N GLY A 319 32.45 -0.18 -8.93
CA GLY A 319 32.64 1.21 -8.50
C GLY A 319 31.33 1.96 -8.32
N ILE A 320 31.35 3.06 -7.55
CA ILE A 320 30.13 3.80 -7.23
C ILE A 320 29.47 4.48 -8.44
N LYS A 321 30.27 4.83 -9.46
CA LYS A 321 29.76 5.44 -10.70
C LYS A 321 28.79 4.50 -11.42
N ASP A 322 29.09 3.20 -11.46
CA ASP A 322 28.20 2.18 -12.04
C ASP A 322 26.84 2.11 -11.33
N VAL A 323 26.81 2.23 -10.00
CA VAL A 323 25.55 2.28 -9.24
C VAL A 323 24.71 3.47 -9.71
N TYR A 324 25.34 4.65 -9.78
CA TYR A 324 24.67 5.89 -10.14
C TYR A 324 24.21 5.90 -11.59
N GLU A 325 25.02 5.43 -12.54
CA GLU A 325 24.65 5.36 -13.95
C GLU A 325 23.45 4.43 -14.17
N ARG A 326 23.43 3.24 -13.56
CA ARG A 326 22.31 2.30 -13.67
C ARG A 326 21.01 2.88 -13.11
N LEU A 327 21.07 3.49 -11.93
CA LEU A 327 19.89 4.10 -11.32
C LEU A 327 19.45 5.36 -12.06
N TYR A 328 20.39 6.15 -12.57
CA TYR A 328 20.08 7.32 -13.39
C TYR A 328 19.27 6.93 -14.63
N GLU A 329 19.63 5.83 -15.30
CA GLU A 329 18.91 5.32 -16.46
C GLU A 329 17.44 4.99 -16.17
N LEU A 330 17.16 4.44 -15.00
CA LEU A 330 15.79 4.22 -14.54
C LEU A 330 15.11 5.55 -14.17
N LEU A 331 15.72 6.36 -13.32
CA LEU A 331 15.11 7.56 -12.74
C LEU A 331 14.90 8.69 -13.78
N ARG A 332 15.71 8.76 -14.84
CA ARG A 332 15.55 9.73 -15.93
C ARG A 332 14.33 9.46 -16.82
N GLY A 333 13.67 8.31 -16.66
CA GLY A 333 12.46 7.97 -17.39
C GLY A 333 11.40 9.07 -17.25
N LYS A 334 10.66 9.36 -18.32
CA LYS A 334 9.61 10.40 -18.34
C LYS A 334 8.32 9.89 -17.72
N TYR A 335 8.34 9.67 -16.41
CA TYR A 335 7.17 9.32 -15.61
C TYR A 335 6.35 10.56 -15.25
N SER A 336 5.03 10.37 -15.18
CA SER A 336 4.09 11.38 -14.72
C SER A 336 4.03 11.38 -13.19
N PRO A 337 3.98 12.54 -12.51
CA PRO A 337 3.81 12.54 -11.06
C PRO A 337 2.44 11.99 -10.66
N SER A 338 2.41 11.21 -9.58
CA SER A 338 1.16 10.65 -9.03
C SER A 338 0.21 11.74 -8.54
N ARG A 339 -1.08 11.40 -8.40
CA ARG A 339 -2.10 12.30 -7.81
C ARG A 339 -1.69 12.82 -6.42
N PHE A 340 -0.88 12.08 -5.68
CA PHE A 340 -0.43 12.45 -4.33
C PHE A 340 0.67 13.49 -4.35
N TYR A 341 1.65 13.35 -5.25
CA TYR A 341 2.65 14.41 -5.47
C TYR A 341 1.99 15.67 -6.01
N LEU A 342 1.03 15.54 -6.92
CA LEU A 342 0.23 16.65 -7.43
C LEU A 342 -0.59 17.33 -6.33
N PHE A 343 -1.15 16.57 -5.37
CA PHE A 343 -1.88 17.14 -4.24
C PHE A 343 -1.01 18.12 -3.46
N TRP A 344 0.19 17.69 -3.03
CA TRP A 344 1.13 18.55 -2.32
C TRP A 344 1.53 19.72 -3.21
N ALA A 345 2.04 19.45 -4.43
CA ALA A 345 2.47 20.49 -5.35
C ALA A 345 1.43 21.58 -5.63
N ASN A 346 0.12 21.25 -5.70
CA ASN A 346 -0.94 22.23 -5.95
C ASN A 346 -1.40 23.00 -4.70
N LEU A 347 -1.08 22.51 -3.50
CA LEU A 347 -1.59 23.08 -2.26
C LEU A 347 -1.17 24.54 -2.01
N PRO A 348 0.08 24.98 -2.32
CA PRO A 348 0.47 26.38 -2.22
C PRO A 348 -0.45 27.32 -3.02
N GLY A 349 -0.75 26.98 -4.27
CA GLY A 349 -1.66 27.75 -5.12
C GLY A 349 -3.07 27.81 -4.54
N LYS A 350 -3.65 26.64 -4.19
CA LYS A 350 -5.00 26.54 -3.59
C LYS A 350 -5.14 27.37 -2.31
N MET A 351 -4.13 27.34 -1.43
CA MET A 351 -4.17 28.07 -0.16
C MET A 351 -4.02 29.58 -0.38
N LYS A 352 -3.17 30.00 -1.32
CA LYS A 352 -3.01 31.40 -1.71
C LYS A 352 -4.30 31.99 -2.28
N GLU A 353 -5.02 31.25 -3.14
CA GLU A 353 -6.34 31.65 -3.66
C GLU A 353 -7.36 31.86 -2.55
N LYS A 354 -7.32 31.02 -1.50
CA LYS A 354 -8.16 31.13 -0.31
C LYS A 354 -7.64 32.14 0.73
N GLN A 355 -6.61 32.93 0.41
CA GLN A 355 -6.00 33.95 1.28
C GLN A 355 -5.36 33.40 2.58
N TYR A 356 -4.93 32.13 2.55
CA TYR A 356 -4.08 31.56 3.59
C TYR A 356 -2.59 31.75 3.25
N PRO A 357 -1.68 31.73 4.25
CA PRO A 357 -0.24 31.64 3.98
C PRO A 357 0.08 30.32 3.24
N LEU A 358 1.35 30.16 2.86
CA LEU A 358 1.84 28.88 2.35
C LEU A 358 1.43 27.74 3.30
N PRO A 359 0.95 26.60 2.78
CA PRO A 359 0.53 25.47 3.61
C PRO A 359 1.66 24.88 4.43
N TYR A 360 2.87 24.98 3.90
CA TYR A 360 4.13 24.54 4.48
C TYR A 360 5.25 25.34 3.81
N GLN A 361 6.33 25.58 4.56
CA GLN A 361 7.53 26.24 4.04
C GLN A 361 8.59 25.22 3.61
N LEU A 362 8.52 24.00 4.15
CA LEU A 362 9.49 22.93 3.95
C LEU A 362 8.76 21.61 3.69
N ILE A 363 9.17 20.89 2.67
CA ILE A 363 8.86 19.46 2.49
C ILE A 363 10.17 18.69 2.66
N VAL A 364 10.17 17.61 3.43
CA VAL A 364 11.32 16.73 3.59
C VAL A 364 11.03 15.40 2.90
N THR A 365 12.00 14.87 2.17
CA THR A 365 11.87 13.55 1.54
C THR A 365 13.17 12.75 1.57
N THR A 366 13.03 11.43 1.62
CA THR A 366 14.13 10.47 1.47
C THR A 366 14.15 9.82 0.09
N ASN A 367 13.22 10.18 -0.80
CA ASN A 367 13.07 9.53 -2.10
C ASN A 367 14.16 9.99 -3.07
N TYR A 368 14.68 9.05 -3.85
CA TYR A 368 15.74 9.30 -4.81
C TYR A 368 15.24 9.99 -6.08
N ASP A 369 14.04 9.62 -6.55
CA ASP A 369 13.39 10.12 -7.76
C ASP A 369 13.06 11.62 -7.70
N ASP A 370 12.77 12.23 -8.85
CA ASP A 370 12.38 13.65 -8.97
C ASP A 370 10.87 13.87 -9.14
N MET A 371 10.01 12.93 -8.70
CA MET A 371 8.56 13.00 -8.95
C MET A 371 7.90 14.19 -8.25
N LEU A 372 8.34 14.53 -7.03
CA LEU A 372 7.82 15.70 -6.32
C LEU A 372 8.21 16.99 -7.06
N GLU A 373 9.47 17.11 -7.48
CA GLU A 373 9.99 18.24 -8.26
C GLU A 373 9.23 18.39 -9.58
N ARG A 374 8.95 17.28 -10.28
CA ARG A 374 8.11 17.27 -11.48
C ARG A 374 6.68 17.70 -11.19
N ALA A 375 6.09 17.27 -10.07
CA ALA A 375 4.74 17.68 -9.69
C ALA A 375 4.63 19.18 -9.47
N PHE A 376 5.63 19.81 -8.84
CA PHE A 376 5.68 21.27 -8.69
C PHE A 376 5.76 21.99 -10.04
N ARG A 377 6.57 21.49 -10.98
CA ARG A 377 6.63 22.02 -12.35
C ARG A 377 5.29 21.87 -13.09
N VAL A 378 4.64 20.71 -12.97
CA VAL A 378 3.31 20.46 -13.56
C VAL A 378 2.24 21.36 -12.95
N ALA A 379 2.30 21.62 -11.64
CA ALA A 379 1.42 22.53 -10.92
C ALA A 379 1.76 24.02 -11.15
N ASN A 380 2.79 24.32 -11.95
CA ASN A 380 3.31 25.66 -12.18
C ASN A 380 3.58 26.43 -10.87
N GLN A 381 4.12 25.73 -9.86
CA GLN A 381 4.49 26.31 -8.58
C GLN A 381 6.02 26.39 -8.46
N PRO A 382 6.59 27.55 -8.10
CA PRO A 382 8.02 27.66 -7.81
C PRO A 382 8.38 26.84 -6.57
N PHE A 383 9.61 26.33 -6.54
CA PHE A 383 10.17 25.64 -5.38
C PHE A 383 11.69 25.66 -5.42
N ASP A 384 12.28 25.66 -4.23
CA ASP A 384 13.72 25.51 -4.09
C ASP A 384 14.09 24.09 -3.67
N LEU A 385 15.31 23.67 -3.97
CA LEU A 385 15.80 22.34 -3.62
C LEU A 385 17.05 22.42 -2.76
N VAL A 386 17.07 21.68 -1.66
CA VAL A 386 18.26 21.42 -0.84
C VAL A 386 18.47 19.92 -0.80
N PHE A 387 19.64 19.43 -1.17
CA PHE A 387 19.89 17.99 -1.26
C PHE A 387 21.28 17.59 -0.78
N TYR A 388 21.37 16.42 -0.16
CA TYR A 388 22.62 15.89 0.36
C TYR A 388 23.52 15.34 -0.76
N VAL A 389 24.84 15.44 -0.56
CA VAL A 389 25.87 14.94 -1.47
C VAL A 389 26.71 13.90 -0.73
N ALA A 390 26.48 12.63 -1.00
CA ALA A 390 27.21 11.49 -0.45
C ALA A 390 28.62 11.34 -1.04
N GLU A 391 28.77 11.61 -2.34
CA GLU A 391 30.03 11.41 -3.08
C GLU A 391 30.49 12.63 -3.89
N GLY A 392 31.75 12.66 -4.32
CA GLY A 392 32.30 13.74 -5.18
C GLY A 392 33.19 14.76 -4.46
N GLU A 393 33.98 15.53 -5.22
CA GLU A 393 35.07 16.32 -4.66
C GLU A 393 34.62 17.63 -3.98
N GLU A 394 33.63 18.31 -4.55
CA GLU A 394 33.28 19.67 -4.11
C GLU A 394 32.42 19.70 -2.84
N ALA A 395 31.48 18.77 -2.67
CA ALA A 395 30.45 18.88 -1.63
C ALA A 395 30.18 17.59 -0.85
N ARG A 396 31.06 16.57 -0.94
CA ARG A 396 30.89 15.31 -0.20
C ARG A 396 30.68 15.53 1.31
N GLY A 397 29.67 14.87 1.84
CA GLY A 397 29.28 14.96 3.24
C GLY A 397 28.48 16.23 3.59
N ARG A 398 28.08 17.03 2.59
CA ARG A 398 27.41 18.33 2.77
C ARG A 398 26.16 18.43 1.90
N PHE A 399 25.43 19.53 2.03
CA PHE A 399 24.26 19.82 1.21
C PHE A 399 24.61 20.81 0.09
N LYS A 400 23.91 20.68 -1.04
CA LYS A 400 23.81 21.71 -2.08
C LYS A 400 22.46 22.41 -1.98
N TYR A 401 22.43 23.69 -2.32
CA TYR A 401 21.22 24.49 -2.46
C TYR A 401 21.04 24.87 -3.94
N LYS A 402 19.83 24.68 -4.44
CA LYS A 402 19.45 24.99 -5.82
C LYS A 402 18.17 25.82 -5.80
N PRO A 403 18.28 27.14 -6.03
CA PRO A 403 17.10 27.98 -6.20
C PRO A 403 16.29 27.53 -7.44
N PHE A 404 14.99 27.82 -7.45
CA PHE A 404 14.09 27.49 -8.55
C PHE A 404 14.66 27.95 -9.90
N GLU A 405 14.77 27.02 -10.85
CA GLU A 405 15.31 27.24 -12.20
C GLU A 405 16.75 27.80 -12.25
N GLN A 406 17.50 27.70 -11.15
CA GLN A 406 18.90 28.12 -11.08
C GLN A 406 19.83 26.91 -10.88
N ARG A 407 21.14 27.18 -10.96
CA ARG A 407 22.17 26.16 -10.76
C ARG A 407 22.35 25.86 -9.27
N ALA A 408 22.64 24.60 -8.95
CA ALA A 408 22.96 24.19 -7.59
C ALA A 408 24.34 24.70 -7.16
N CYS A 409 24.46 25.15 -5.91
CA CYS A 409 25.73 25.54 -5.28
C CYS A 409 25.95 24.80 -3.95
N PRO A 410 27.20 24.46 -3.58
CA PRO A 410 27.51 23.91 -2.27
C PRO A 410 27.12 24.86 -1.14
N ILE A 411 26.59 24.32 -0.04
CA ILE A 411 26.39 25.09 1.19
C ILE A 411 27.68 25.01 2.02
N ASP A 412 28.57 25.99 1.80
CA ASP A 412 29.86 26.04 2.53
C ASP A 412 29.72 26.59 3.95
N GLN A 413 28.84 27.58 4.15
CA GLN A 413 28.62 28.25 5.42
C GLN A 413 27.13 28.27 5.77
N PRO A 414 26.56 27.15 6.26
CA PRO A 414 25.12 27.02 6.48
C PRO A 414 24.53 28.12 7.38
N ASN A 415 25.29 28.56 8.38
CA ASN A 415 24.87 29.61 9.31
C ASN A 415 24.74 31.02 8.71
N GLN A 416 25.24 31.23 7.49
CA GLN A 416 25.17 32.51 6.77
C GLN A 416 24.20 32.49 5.60
N LEU A 417 23.64 31.31 5.27
CA LEU A 417 22.69 31.15 4.19
C LEU A 417 21.27 31.13 4.76
N GLU A 418 20.41 32.00 4.23
CA GLU A 418 18.97 32.01 4.50
C GLU A 418 18.28 31.42 3.26
N VAL A 419 17.71 30.23 3.38
CA VAL A 419 17.12 29.48 2.27
C VAL A 419 15.60 29.65 2.23
N ILE A 420 14.96 29.68 3.38
CA ILE A 420 13.52 29.91 3.52
C ILE A 420 13.30 31.40 3.73
N GLY A 421 13.85 31.95 4.80
CA GLY A 421 13.72 33.37 5.15
C GLY A 421 12.32 33.96 5.27
N LYS A 422 12.24 35.19 5.80
CA LYS A 422 10.95 35.80 6.18
C LYS A 422 10.06 36.26 5.01
N ALA A 423 10.64 36.45 3.82
CA ALA A 423 9.97 37.06 2.67
C ALA A 423 9.67 36.08 1.53
N LYS A 424 9.99 34.79 1.70
CA LYS A 424 9.88 33.82 0.61
C LYS A 424 8.44 33.33 0.46
N ASP A 425 8.02 33.27 -0.79
CA ASP A 425 6.64 33.03 -1.19
C ASP A 425 6.42 31.64 -1.79
N HIS A 426 7.41 30.74 -1.64
CA HIS A 426 7.37 29.38 -2.16
C HIS A 426 8.15 28.40 -1.27
N PRO A 427 7.80 27.09 -1.31
CA PRO A 427 8.39 26.11 -0.42
C PRO A 427 9.79 25.65 -0.86
N VAL A 428 10.51 25.08 0.09
CA VAL A 428 11.79 24.39 -0.11
C VAL A 428 11.57 22.88 0.02
N ILE A 429 12.14 22.10 -0.89
CA ILE A 429 12.19 20.65 -0.84
C ILE A 429 13.58 20.25 -0.30
N LEU A 430 13.62 19.54 0.83
CA LEU A 430 14.83 19.01 1.43
C LEU A 430 14.94 17.51 1.18
N LYS A 431 15.92 17.09 0.38
CA LYS A 431 16.21 15.68 0.08
C LYS A 431 17.39 15.16 0.88
N LEU A 432 17.09 14.33 1.86
CA LEU A 432 18.09 13.87 2.83
C LEU A 432 19.05 12.83 2.27
N TYR A 433 18.61 12.05 1.28
CA TYR A 433 19.40 10.99 0.64
C TYR A 433 19.87 11.35 -0.77
N GLY A 434 19.86 12.65 -1.08
CA GLY A 434 20.37 13.19 -2.33
C GLY A 434 19.30 13.30 -3.41
N ALA A 435 19.73 13.58 -4.63
CA ALA A 435 18.84 13.97 -5.72
C ALA A 435 19.38 13.56 -7.10
N VAL A 436 18.44 13.39 -8.04
CA VAL A 436 18.76 13.39 -9.47
C VAL A 436 18.92 14.85 -9.92
N ASP A 437 20.15 15.28 -10.22
CA ASP A 437 20.37 16.58 -10.85
C ASP A 437 20.58 16.43 -12.36
N LEU A 438 19.50 16.59 -13.13
CA LEU A 438 19.52 16.52 -14.60
C LEU A 438 20.24 17.71 -15.26
N SER A 439 20.61 18.75 -14.50
CA SER A 439 21.20 19.99 -15.06
C SER A 439 22.73 20.01 -15.06
N GLU A 440 23.38 19.16 -14.27
CA GLU A 440 24.83 18.96 -14.30
C GLU A 440 25.13 17.56 -14.85
N SER A 441 26.26 17.40 -15.54
CA SER A 441 26.67 16.18 -16.25
C SER A 441 26.51 14.89 -15.44
N GLN A 442 25.39 14.18 -15.60
CA GLN A 442 25.14 12.78 -15.18
C GLN A 442 25.55 12.40 -13.75
N GLN A 443 25.63 13.36 -12.83
CA GLN A 443 26.05 13.07 -11.45
C GLN A 443 24.82 12.90 -10.56
N CYS A 444 24.22 11.71 -10.61
CA CYS A 444 23.41 11.22 -9.51
C CYS A 444 24.27 11.15 -8.24
N ASN A 445 23.66 11.50 -7.11
CA ASN A 445 24.35 11.45 -5.83
C ASN A 445 23.38 11.00 -4.76
N PHE A 446 23.54 9.76 -4.30
CA PHE A 446 22.55 9.12 -3.44
C PHE A 446 23.20 8.48 -2.22
N VAL A 447 22.53 8.58 -1.08
CA VAL A 447 22.81 7.70 0.06
C VAL A 447 22.08 6.39 -0.22
N ILE A 448 22.80 5.34 -0.65
CA ILE A 448 22.15 4.11 -1.14
C ILE A 448 22.90 2.83 -0.78
N THR A 449 24.22 2.86 -0.65
CA THR A 449 25.01 1.71 -0.19
C THR A 449 25.05 1.68 1.33
N GLU A 450 25.33 0.51 1.92
CA GLU A 450 25.47 0.38 3.37
C GLU A 450 26.50 1.38 3.92
N ASP A 451 27.66 1.50 3.26
CA ASP A 451 28.68 2.49 3.58
C ASP A 451 28.13 3.92 3.55
N HIS A 452 27.29 4.27 2.56
CA HIS A 452 26.68 5.60 2.52
C HIS A 452 25.76 5.84 3.71
N HIS A 453 24.91 4.88 4.11
CA HIS A 453 24.01 5.04 5.25
C HIS A 453 24.79 5.16 6.57
N ILE A 454 25.85 4.35 6.75
CA ILE A 454 26.76 4.45 7.91
C ILE A 454 27.47 5.80 7.93
N ASN A 455 28.03 6.21 6.80
CA ASN A 455 28.76 7.47 6.68
C ASN A 455 27.84 8.67 6.88
N TYR A 456 26.61 8.62 6.36
CA TYR A 456 25.59 9.62 6.62
C TYR A 456 25.44 9.79 8.12
N LEU A 457 25.22 8.72 8.87
CA LEU A 457 25.08 8.76 10.33
C LEU A 457 26.29 9.32 11.09
N VAL A 458 27.48 8.85 10.74
CA VAL A 458 28.71 9.09 11.54
C VAL A 458 29.32 10.46 11.26
N TYR A 459 29.21 10.97 10.03
CA TYR A 459 29.89 12.20 9.65
C TYR A 459 29.07 13.45 9.96
N ARG A 460 29.52 14.19 10.98
CA ARG A 460 29.12 15.55 11.36
C ARG A 460 27.66 15.68 11.84
N GLU A 461 27.48 16.51 12.86
CA GLU A 461 26.14 16.85 13.37
C GLU A 461 25.34 17.61 12.30
N ILE A 462 24.10 17.17 12.05
CA ILE A 462 23.26 17.77 10.99
C ILE A 462 22.98 19.26 11.24
N GLY A 463 22.98 19.68 12.51
CA GLY A 463 22.86 21.08 12.91
C GLY A 463 23.98 21.98 12.40
N GLN A 464 25.11 21.40 11.96
CA GLN A 464 26.23 22.12 11.35
C GLN A 464 26.23 22.05 9.82
N LEU A 465 25.31 21.26 9.23
CA LEU A 465 25.24 21.00 7.79
C LEU A 465 24.07 21.71 7.11
N LEU A 466 23.00 22.00 7.85
CA LEU A 466 21.81 22.67 7.32
C LEU A 466 21.76 24.16 7.72
N PRO A 467 21.20 25.01 6.85
CA PRO A 467 20.84 26.39 7.17
C PRO A 467 20.01 26.52 8.46
N LYS A 468 20.23 27.60 9.21
CA LYS A 468 19.57 27.82 10.51
C LYS A 468 18.05 27.89 10.41
N ASP A 469 17.53 28.52 9.38
CA ASP A 469 16.09 28.68 9.15
C ASP A 469 15.41 27.34 8.83
N ILE A 470 16.08 26.42 8.13
CA ILE A 470 15.60 25.03 7.98
C ILE A 470 15.56 24.33 9.33
N LEU A 471 16.62 24.47 10.14
CA LEU A 471 16.70 23.86 11.47
C LEU A 471 15.65 24.42 12.43
N GLU A 472 15.38 25.72 12.39
CA GLU A 472 14.31 26.38 13.15
C GLU A 472 12.95 25.79 12.78
N ILE A 473 12.67 25.53 11.50
CA ILE A 473 11.42 24.87 11.11
C ILE A 473 11.34 23.43 11.61
N LEU A 474 12.42 22.67 11.51
CA LEU A 474 12.44 21.26 11.94
C LEU A 474 12.36 21.13 13.46
N TRP A 475 13.05 21.99 14.21
CA TRP A 475 13.16 21.90 15.67
C TRP A 475 12.12 22.72 16.42
N GLU A 476 11.57 23.78 15.82
CA GLU A 476 10.69 24.72 16.50
C GLU A 476 9.34 24.90 15.79
N SER A 477 8.27 24.96 16.59
CA SER A 477 6.93 25.48 16.23
C SER A 477 6.16 24.79 15.10
N HIS A 478 6.72 23.80 14.41
CA HIS A 478 6.07 23.07 13.33
C HIS A 478 5.68 21.64 13.76
N ASN A 479 4.64 21.15 13.10
CA ASN A 479 4.14 19.80 13.22
C ASN A 479 4.72 18.95 12.08
N ILE A 480 5.24 17.76 12.38
CA ILE A 480 5.77 16.86 11.35
C ILE A 480 4.71 15.82 11.00
N LEU A 481 4.47 15.61 9.71
CA LEU A 481 3.58 14.56 9.21
C LEU A 481 4.41 13.56 8.38
N PHE A 482 4.71 12.41 8.97
CA PHE A 482 5.40 11.29 8.31
C PHE A 482 4.41 10.47 7.49
N MET A 483 4.75 10.18 6.24
CA MET A 483 3.93 9.40 5.32
C MET A 483 4.82 8.52 4.43
N GLY A 484 4.39 7.28 4.16
CA GLY A 484 5.14 6.35 3.32
C GLY A 484 6.34 5.72 4.03
N PHE A 485 6.25 5.58 5.36
CA PHE A 485 7.28 4.96 6.21
C PHE A 485 6.65 3.94 7.15
N SER A 486 7.32 2.82 7.36
CA SER A 486 6.96 1.91 8.47
C SER A 486 7.36 2.54 9.82
N PRO A 487 6.58 2.36 10.90
CA PRO A 487 7.03 2.64 12.26
C PRO A 487 8.29 1.85 12.66
N SER A 488 8.57 0.73 11.98
CA SER A 488 9.75 -0.09 12.19
C SER A 488 10.93 0.28 11.29
N ASP A 489 10.81 1.32 10.45
CA ASP A 489 11.88 1.77 9.56
C ASP A 489 13.07 2.30 10.37
N LEU A 490 14.18 1.56 10.31
CA LEU A 490 15.42 1.89 11.02
C LEU A 490 16.07 3.17 10.50
N ASP A 491 15.99 3.43 9.20
CA ASP A 491 16.57 4.62 8.59
C ASP A 491 15.79 5.87 8.99
N LEU A 492 14.47 5.77 9.08
CA LEU A 492 13.67 6.87 9.60
C LEU A 492 14.03 7.16 11.06
N ARG A 493 14.22 6.13 11.89
CA ARG A 493 14.69 6.32 13.28
C ARG A 493 16.06 6.98 13.34
N VAL A 494 16.95 6.57 12.45
CA VAL A 494 18.29 7.15 12.25
C VAL A 494 18.18 8.63 11.89
N ILE A 495 17.35 8.99 10.92
CA ILE A 495 17.11 10.38 10.52
C ILE A 495 16.52 11.18 11.68
N VAL A 496 15.53 10.61 12.38
CA VAL A 496 14.89 11.26 13.52
C VAL A 496 15.87 11.53 14.65
N ASN A 497 16.75 10.57 14.96
CA ASN A 497 17.81 10.75 15.94
C ASN A 497 18.86 11.75 15.45
N ARG A 498 19.16 11.76 14.16
CA ARG A 498 20.13 12.69 13.60
C ARG A 498 19.63 14.13 13.68
N ILE A 499 18.39 14.37 13.28
CA ILE A 499 17.78 15.72 13.30
C ILE A 499 17.46 16.15 14.71
N TRP A 500 16.74 15.37 15.50
CA TRP A 500 16.20 15.81 16.80
C TRP A 500 16.99 15.28 18.01
N GLY A 501 18.01 14.43 17.84
CA GLY A 501 18.71 13.80 18.97
C GLY A 501 17.73 12.99 19.82
N GLU A 502 17.76 13.16 21.14
CA GLU A 502 16.79 12.58 22.09
C GLU A 502 15.51 13.43 22.29
N ARG A 503 15.41 14.60 21.64
CA ARG A 503 14.28 15.54 21.80
C ARG A 503 13.00 15.03 21.13
N VAL A 504 11.85 15.55 21.54
CA VAL A 504 10.58 15.29 20.85
C VAL A 504 10.63 15.81 19.40
N VAL A 505 9.84 15.21 18.52
CA VAL A 505 9.82 15.55 17.09
C VAL A 505 8.79 16.65 16.85
N GLY A 506 9.28 17.86 16.60
CA GLY A 506 8.43 19.04 16.42
C GLY A 506 7.58 19.34 17.66
N GLN A 507 6.40 19.95 17.45
CA GLN A 507 5.46 20.26 18.54
C GLN A 507 4.44 19.15 18.76
N LYS A 508 3.71 18.77 17.72
CA LYS A 508 2.79 17.63 17.69
C LYS A 508 2.93 16.97 16.33
N SER A 509 3.38 15.72 16.30
CA SER A 509 3.72 15.05 15.06
C SER A 509 2.94 13.76 14.89
N TRP A 510 2.76 13.36 13.64
CA TRP A 510 1.95 12.19 13.26
C TRP A 510 2.67 11.35 12.24
N MET A 511 2.43 10.05 12.29
CA MET A 511 2.84 9.12 11.24
C MET A 511 1.62 8.38 10.73
N ILE A 512 1.34 8.55 9.44
CA ILE A 512 0.33 7.74 8.75
C ILE A 512 1.00 6.45 8.31
N HIS A 513 0.49 5.32 8.77
CA HIS A 513 1.09 4.02 8.51
C HIS A 513 0.05 2.93 8.25
N GLU A 514 0.48 1.89 7.54
CA GLU A 514 -0.35 0.73 7.18
C GLU A 514 0.14 -0.57 7.84
N SER A 515 1.36 -0.55 8.41
CA SER A 515 1.91 -1.71 9.12
C SER A 515 1.42 -1.79 10.57
N LYS A 516 1.46 -3.00 11.17
CA LYS A 516 1.15 -3.19 12.60
C LYS A 516 2.42 -2.95 13.43
N PRO A 517 2.55 -1.81 14.15
CA PRO A 517 3.72 -1.55 14.96
C PRO A 517 3.78 -2.51 16.16
N GLY A 518 4.98 -3.00 16.47
CA GLY A 518 5.26 -3.71 17.71
C GLY A 518 5.31 -2.76 18.91
N GLU A 519 5.37 -3.31 20.12
CA GLU A 519 5.44 -2.51 21.35
C GLU A 519 6.71 -1.67 21.43
N LEU A 520 7.82 -2.14 20.85
CA LEU A 520 9.05 -1.36 20.71
C LEU A 520 8.80 -0.09 19.86
N ASP A 521 8.16 -0.24 18.70
CA ASP A 521 7.88 0.88 17.79
C ASP A 521 6.95 1.89 18.46
N LYS A 522 5.84 1.41 19.05
CA LYS A 522 4.89 2.27 19.77
C LYS A 522 5.56 3.03 20.90
N THR A 523 6.38 2.35 21.70
CA THR A 523 7.10 2.96 22.82
C THR A 523 8.10 4.01 22.33
N PHE A 524 8.83 3.72 21.25
CA PHE A 524 9.76 4.66 20.64
C PHE A 524 9.02 5.92 20.18
N TRP A 525 8.04 5.79 19.28
CA TRP A 525 7.33 6.93 18.69
C TRP A 525 6.55 7.75 19.73
N ASN A 526 5.95 7.11 20.73
CA ASN A 526 5.30 7.81 21.83
C ASN A 526 6.29 8.65 22.67
N LYS A 527 7.49 8.13 22.97
CA LYS A 527 8.56 8.93 23.63
C LYS A 527 9.00 10.13 22.79
N ARG A 528 8.86 10.04 21.47
CA ARG A 528 9.14 11.11 20.51
C ARG A 528 7.97 12.08 20.29
N GLN A 529 6.83 11.86 20.95
CA GLN A 529 5.56 12.58 20.71
C GLN A 529 5.09 12.52 19.25
N VAL A 530 5.31 11.37 18.61
CA VAL A 530 4.76 11.06 17.29
C VAL A 530 3.58 10.11 17.48
N GLU A 531 2.38 10.59 17.16
CA GLU A 531 1.16 9.80 17.19
C GLU A 531 1.09 8.91 15.95
N LEU A 532 1.01 7.59 16.16
CA LEU A 532 0.88 6.61 15.09
C LEU A 532 -0.59 6.49 14.69
N ILE A 533 -0.89 6.79 13.42
CA ILE A 533 -2.24 6.76 12.85
C ILE A 533 -2.30 5.69 11.79
N TYR A 534 -3.10 4.67 12.07
CA TYR A 534 -3.35 3.62 11.10
C TYR A 534 -4.37 4.10 10.06
N SER A 535 -3.96 4.15 8.80
CA SER A 535 -4.84 4.46 7.67
C SER A 535 -4.15 4.09 6.36
N ARG A 536 -4.92 3.63 5.38
CA ARG A 536 -4.42 3.56 4.01
C ARG A 536 -4.13 4.96 3.53
N LEU A 537 -2.96 5.17 2.92
CA LEU A 537 -2.58 6.50 2.46
C LEU A 537 -3.59 7.06 1.46
N GLU A 538 -4.15 6.21 0.58
CA GLU A 538 -5.17 6.64 -0.39
C GLU A 538 -6.44 7.21 0.26
N ASP A 539 -6.97 6.50 1.26
CA ASP A 539 -8.16 6.89 2.01
C ASP A 539 -7.89 8.19 2.78
N TYR A 540 -6.74 8.23 3.46
CA TYR A 540 -6.29 9.39 4.23
C TYR A 540 -6.20 10.66 3.39
N PHE A 541 -5.60 10.57 2.20
CA PHE A 541 -5.45 11.70 1.30
C PHE A 541 -6.77 12.12 0.67
N THR A 542 -7.67 11.18 0.38
CA THR A 542 -9.00 11.49 -0.12
C THR A 542 -9.75 12.37 0.88
N ASP A 543 -9.77 11.97 2.15
CA ASP A 543 -10.39 12.74 3.23
C ASP A 543 -9.72 14.10 3.47
N LEU A 544 -8.38 14.12 3.49
CA LEU A 544 -7.62 15.36 3.66
C LEU A 544 -7.88 16.34 2.51
N ALA A 545 -7.90 15.86 1.26
CA ALA A 545 -8.19 16.68 0.09
C ALA A 545 -9.61 17.26 0.15
N ASN A 546 -10.60 16.44 0.51
CA ASN A 546 -11.97 16.91 0.75
C ASN A 546 -12.01 18.00 1.84
N GLY A 547 -11.26 17.84 2.92
CA GLY A 547 -11.16 18.84 3.98
C GLY A 547 -10.58 20.17 3.51
N ILE A 548 -9.56 20.14 2.65
CA ILE A 548 -8.94 21.32 2.05
C ILE A 548 -9.86 22.01 1.04
N ASP A 549 -10.51 21.26 0.16
CA ASP A 549 -11.37 21.83 -0.88
C ASP A 549 -12.56 22.58 -0.26
N ASN A 550 -13.09 22.05 0.84
CA ASN A 550 -14.16 22.65 1.65
C ASN A 550 -13.73 23.85 2.51
N LEU A 551 -12.44 24.21 2.55
CA LEU A 551 -11.98 25.37 3.30
C LEU A 551 -12.60 26.66 2.74
N GLN A 552 -13.23 27.43 3.63
CA GLN A 552 -13.69 28.76 3.31
C GLN A 552 -12.50 29.71 3.17
N PRO A 553 -12.56 30.70 2.24
CA PRO A 553 -11.57 31.76 2.16
C PRO A 553 -11.39 32.44 3.52
N LYS A 554 -10.16 32.82 3.86
CA LYS A 554 -9.88 33.52 5.11
C LYS A 554 -10.67 34.83 5.15
N ARG A 555 -11.72 34.90 5.98
CA ARG A 555 -12.50 36.13 6.14
C ARG A 555 -11.57 37.25 6.61
N SER A 556 -11.58 38.37 5.90
CA SER A 556 -11.00 39.61 6.40
C SER A 556 -11.74 39.98 7.68
N LEU A 557 -11.02 40.17 8.78
CA LEU A 557 -11.58 40.75 10.01
C LEU A 557 -12.02 42.22 9.80
N TYR A 558 -11.84 42.76 8.60
CA TYR A 558 -12.22 44.11 8.16
C TYR A 558 -13.25 44.08 7.03
N GLU A 559 -14.30 43.25 7.10
CA GLU A 559 -15.57 43.66 6.49
C GLU A 559 -16.21 44.68 7.44
N PRO A 560 -16.41 45.94 7.03
CA PRO A 560 -17.06 46.93 7.89
C PRO A 560 -18.45 46.42 8.27
N TRP A 561 -18.79 46.51 9.55
CA TRP A 561 -20.12 46.24 10.11
C TRP A 561 -21.26 47.11 9.50
N SER A 562 -20.99 47.89 8.45
CA SER A 562 -21.94 48.78 7.79
C SER A 562 -22.80 48.14 6.70
N LYS A 563 -22.69 46.82 6.45
CA LYS A 563 -23.52 46.12 5.44
C LYS A 563 -24.63 45.23 5.99
N LEU A 564 -24.87 45.22 7.30
CA LEU A 564 -25.94 44.41 7.93
C LEU A 564 -27.15 45.22 8.43
N TYR A 565 -27.16 46.55 8.25
CA TYR A 565 -28.33 47.41 8.51
C TYR A 565 -28.46 48.50 7.44
N GLY A 566 -28.70 48.08 6.20
CA GLY A 566 -29.09 48.95 5.09
C GLY A 566 -30.52 48.66 4.67
#